data_AF-A0A2M9LUV1-F1
#
_entry.id   AF-A0A2M9LUV1-F1
#
_cell.length_a   1.000
_cell.length_b   1.000
_cell.length_c   1.000
_cell.angle_alpha   90.00
_cell.angle_beta   90.00
_cell.angle_gamma   90.00
#
_symmetry.space_group_name_H-M   'P 1'
#
loop_
_entity.id
_entity.type
_entity.pdbx_description
1 polymer ?
#
loop_
_entity_poly.entity_id
_entity_poly.type
_entity_poly.pdbx_seq_one_letter_code
_entity_poly.pdbx_strand_id
1 'polypeptide(L)'
;MHGATGAEPTTAHVTRHLVLGDIARQYQVLEGKNTPLIAAELAPEPNPGQRATEYLRPADTATVGMHVLDGRTQTPVQSPANAADPVWAGLGPGTALTGSGGGAKAAALAAYDLACLAPLMLLRTHSTGSGGLTEVMMCSRVRAFGLVFVRVARFTHDADLPLPDLVAEALTHSSRLAGPVMSDGRAFEVLEPEVEIEQKINLLDEVSIWALTQPVCAAIEEGQYPGFFLDPGYELTRWQFTQDTFEVLSPQEQAGYFAFAKMPDGRYVLKMKTSERKTYRHEKTFRHHLEIPDDNLEAFLEREYPTYSFHRLPTLVRARFDINLESAETGHCFGISIDDVTVAGGHSLRQAEIEYLKTRVHDGSDHAVLDSEMDRLVTLVEENLKRLDVRAERSRLSKLTFLKNCEDQAAAAGLAQGG
;
A
#
# COMPACT_ATOMS: atom_id res chain seq x y z
N MET A 1 45.61 -4.58 -31.47
CA MET A 1 45.08 -5.93 -31.24
C MET A 1 43.83 -5.78 -30.40
N HIS A 2 42.68 -5.97 -31.03
CA HIS A 2 41.35 -5.98 -30.40
C HIS A 2 41.11 -7.31 -29.67
N GLY A 3 40.37 -7.27 -28.57
CA GLY A 3 39.83 -8.43 -27.84
C GLY A 3 39.76 -8.12 -26.34
N ALA A 4 38.64 -8.19 -25.63
CA ALA A 4 37.31 -8.64 -25.97
C ALA A 4 36.29 -7.87 -25.12
N THR A 5 35.23 -7.43 -25.79
CA THR A 5 33.91 -7.15 -25.23
C THR A 5 33.26 -8.46 -24.77
N GLY A 6 32.48 -8.41 -23.69
CA GLY A 6 31.38 -9.38 -23.49
C GLY A 6 31.36 -10.10 -22.16
N ALA A 7 30.70 -9.48 -21.19
CA ALA A 7 29.56 -10.11 -20.53
C ALA A 7 28.65 -8.96 -20.09
N GLU A 8 27.63 -8.64 -20.90
CA GLU A 8 26.47 -7.97 -20.35
C GLU A 8 25.96 -8.82 -19.17
N PRO A 9 25.58 -8.23 -18.03
CA PRO A 9 24.96 -9.00 -16.97
C PRO A 9 23.72 -9.65 -17.57
N THR A 10 23.69 -10.99 -17.60
CA THR A 10 22.53 -11.77 -18.00
C THR A 10 21.33 -11.24 -17.23
N THR A 11 20.43 -10.54 -17.94
CA THR A 11 19.19 -10.04 -17.37
C THR A 11 18.47 -11.23 -16.76
N ALA A 12 18.33 -11.24 -15.43
CA ALA A 12 17.57 -12.28 -14.74
C ALA A 12 16.18 -12.35 -15.38
N HIS A 13 15.85 -13.51 -15.97
CA HIS A 13 14.53 -13.72 -16.57
C HIS A 13 13.60 -14.29 -15.51
N VAL A 14 12.48 -13.59 -15.28
CA VAL A 14 11.41 -14.06 -14.39
C VAL A 14 10.23 -14.48 -15.23
N THR A 15 9.91 -15.77 -15.17
CA THR A 15 8.68 -16.29 -15.77
C THR A 15 7.56 -16.23 -14.73
N ARG A 16 6.38 -15.79 -15.14
CA ARG A 16 5.22 -15.62 -14.25
C ARG A 16 4.08 -16.54 -14.67
N HIS A 17 3.58 -17.33 -13.74
CA HIS A 17 2.40 -18.18 -13.96
C HIS A 17 1.29 -17.80 -12.99
N LEU A 18 0.19 -17.28 -13.53
CA LEU A 18 -1.05 -17.13 -12.78
C LEU A 18 -1.78 -18.48 -12.76
N VAL A 19 -1.88 -19.06 -11.57
CA VAL A 19 -2.55 -20.34 -11.34
C VAL A 19 -3.99 -20.07 -10.90
N LEU A 20 -4.93 -20.54 -11.71
CA LEU A 20 -6.36 -20.51 -11.45
C LEU A 20 -6.84 -21.92 -11.08
N GLY A 21 -7.77 -22.03 -10.15
CA GLY A 21 -8.33 -23.32 -9.79
C GLY A 21 -9.54 -23.20 -8.88
N ASP A 22 -9.94 -24.33 -8.30
CA ASP A 22 -11.04 -24.35 -7.35
C ASP A 22 -10.70 -23.57 -6.08
N ILE A 23 -11.56 -22.62 -5.72
CA ILE A 23 -11.42 -21.80 -4.51
C ILE A 23 -11.37 -22.64 -3.23
N ALA A 24 -11.92 -23.87 -3.24
CA ALA A 24 -11.83 -24.82 -2.13
C ALA A 24 -10.40 -25.27 -1.80
N ARG A 25 -9.44 -25.06 -2.73
CA ARG A 25 -8.00 -25.28 -2.47
C ARG A 25 -7.41 -24.26 -1.50
N GLN A 26 -8.06 -23.11 -1.34
CA GLN A 26 -7.66 -22.05 -0.42
C GLN A 26 -8.64 -21.93 0.76
N TYR A 27 -9.95 -22.09 0.53
CA TYR A 27 -10.98 -21.88 1.53
C TYR A 27 -11.69 -23.17 1.92
N GLN A 28 -12.17 -23.25 3.17
CA GLN A 28 -13.03 -24.34 3.63
C GLN A 28 -14.46 -24.17 3.11
N VAL A 29 -14.67 -24.48 1.82
CA VAL A 29 -15.95 -24.44 1.12
C VAL A 29 -16.18 -25.73 0.34
N LEU A 30 -17.38 -25.92 -0.20
CA LEU A 30 -17.67 -27.06 -1.06
C LEU A 30 -16.86 -26.97 -2.35
N GLU A 31 -16.19 -28.08 -2.70
CA GLU A 31 -15.49 -28.20 -3.99
C GLU A 31 -16.47 -28.10 -5.15
N GLY A 32 -16.09 -27.35 -6.17
CA GLY A 32 -16.78 -27.29 -7.45
C GLY A 32 -16.67 -28.62 -8.21
N LYS A 33 -17.67 -28.90 -9.04
CA LYS A 33 -17.70 -30.14 -9.83
C LYS A 33 -16.77 -30.00 -11.03
N ASN A 34 -15.71 -30.79 -11.07
CA ASN A 34 -14.79 -30.82 -12.21
C ASN A 34 -14.19 -29.45 -12.55
N THR A 35 -13.82 -28.68 -11.54
CA THR A 35 -13.10 -27.40 -11.70
C THR A 35 -11.66 -27.69 -12.13
N PRO A 36 -11.14 -27.07 -13.22
CA PRO A 36 -9.79 -27.33 -13.69
C PRO A 36 -8.76 -26.61 -12.83
N LEU A 37 -7.52 -27.09 -12.86
CA LEU A 37 -6.35 -26.31 -12.45
C LEU A 37 -5.69 -25.76 -13.73
N ILE A 38 -5.60 -24.45 -13.88
CA ILE A 38 -5.08 -23.78 -15.06
C ILE A 38 -3.84 -22.99 -14.66
N ALA A 39 -2.72 -23.19 -15.35
CA ALA A 39 -1.55 -22.34 -15.25
C ALA A 39 -1.44 -21.48 -16.51
N ALA A 40 -1.59 -20.16 -16.35
CA ALA A 40 -1.47 -19.17 -17.40
C ALA A 40 -0.12 -18.46 -17.31
N GLU A 41 0.73 -18.63 -18.31
CA GLU A 41 1.97 -17.86 -18.44
C GLU A 41 1.62 -16.42 -18.80
N LEU A 42 2.03 -15.48 -17.96
CA LEU A 42 1.78 -14.06 -18.15
C LEU A 42 2.83 -13.43 -19.06
N ALA A 43 2.49 -12.32 -19.71
CA ALA A 43 3.46 -11.55 -20.47
C ALA A 43 4.71 -11.19 -19.61
N PRO A 44 5.92 -11.12 -20.19
CA PRO A 44 7.12 -10.70 -19.46
C PRO A 44 6.95 -9.33 -18.81
N GLU A 45 7.55 -9.14 -17.64
CA GLU A 45 7.63 -7.82 -17.00
C GLU A 45 9.05 -7.25 -17.00
N PRO A 46 9.19 -5.91 -16.92
CA PRO A 46 10.51 -5.26 -16.93
C PRO A 46 11.27 -5.36 -15.60
N ASN A 47 10.62 -5.72 -14.47
CA ASN A 47 11.27 -5.76 -13.16
C ASN A 47 11.45 -7.21 -12.66
N PRO A 48 12.66 -7.78 -12.77
CA PRO A 48 12.93 -9.16 -12.37
C PRO A 48 13.23 -9.32 -10.88
N GLY A 49 13.09 -8.27 -10.06
CA GLY A 49 13.32 -8.36 -8.61
C GLY A 49 12.37 -9.33 -7.90
N GLN A 50 12.79 -9.81 -6.72
CA GLN A 50 11.88 -10.49 -5.79
C GLN A 50 10.83 -9.52 -5.26
N ARG A 51 9.67 -10.03 -4.85
CA ARG A 51 8.55 -9.21 -4.37
C ARG A 51 7.89 -9.80 -3.13
N ALA A 52 7.66 -8.96 -2.12
CA ALA A 52 6.76 -9.28 -1.03
C ALA A 52 5.30 -9.37 -1.52
N THR A 53 4.91 -8.45 -2.41
CA THR A 53 3.55 -8.38 -2.98
C THR A 53 3.54 -8.04 -4.46
N GLU A 54 2.49 -8.49 -5.13
CA GLU A 54 2.25 -8.16 -6.53
C GLU A 54 0.80 -7.81 -6.75
N TYR A 55 0.56 -6.66 -7.38
CA TYR A 55 -0.75 -6.23 -7.81
C TYR A 55 -0.85 -6.41 -9.33
N LEU A 56 -1.80 -7.22 -9.77
CA LEU A 56 -2.09 -7.44 -11.18
C LEU A 56 -3.43 -6.80 -11.54
N ARG A 57 -3.42 -5.81 -12.43
CA ARG A 57 -4.61 -5.29 -13.10
C ARG A 57 -5.06 -6.30 -14.15
N PRO A 58 -6.29 -6.20 -14.68
CA PRO A 58 -6.74 -7.08 -15.75
C PRO A 58 -5.74 -7.19 -16.90
N ALA A 59 -5.21 -6.06 -17.38
CA ALA A 59 -4.20 -6.02 -18.45
C ALA A 59 -2.90 -6.77 -18.10
N ASP A 60 -2.50 -6.80 -16.82
CA ASP A 60 -1.30 -7.51 -16.36
C ASP A 60 -1.51 -9.03 -16.32
N THR A 61 -2.76 -9.49 -16.41
CA THR A 61 -3.11 -10.92 -16.53
C THR A 61 -3.20 -11.39 -17.99
N ALA A 62 -2.78 -10.56 -18.94
CA ALA A 62 -2.63 -10.97 -20.33
C ALA A 62 -1.67 -12.16 -20.44
N THR A 63 -2.08 -13.18 -21.17
CA THR A 63 -1.39 -14.47 -21.20
C THR A 63 -0.79 -14.78 -22.57
N VAL A 64 0.42 -15.34 -22.57
CA VAL A 64 1.10 -15.82 -23.78
C VAL A 64 0.81 -17.30 -24.07
N GLY A 65 0.34 -18.04 -23.06
CA GLY A 65 -0.01 -19.45 -23.16
C GLY A 65 -0.63 -19.98 -21.87
N MET A 66 -1.47 -21.01 -21.98
CA MET A 66 -2.16 -21.59 -20.84
C MET A 66 -2.14 -23.12 -20.92
N HIS A 67 -2.10 -23.77 -19.77
CA HIS A 67 -2.17 -25.22 -19.66
C HIS A 67 -3.23 -25.60 -18.63
N VAL A 68 -4.08 -26.59 -18.97
CA VAL A 68 -4.85 -27.31 -17.95
C VAL A 68 -3.96 -28.40 -17.37
N LEU A 69 -3.91 -28.46 -16.04
CA LEU A 69 -3.12 -29.40 -15.27
C LEU A 69 -4.03 -30.46 -14.66
N ASP A 70 -3.70 -31.74 -14.91
CA ASP A 70 -4.36 -32.88 -14.29
C ASP A 70 -3.30 -33.85 -13.76
N GLY A 71 -3.10 -33.82 -12.43
CA GLY A 71 -2.00 -34.51 -11.77
C GLY A 71 -0.65 -34.08 -12.34
N ARG A 72 0.05 -35.01 -13.01
CA ARG A 72 1.35 -34.78 -13.66
C ARG A 72 1.24 -34.49 -15.16
N THR A 73 0.04 -34.41 -15.69
CA THR A 73 -0.19 -34.13 -17.10
C THR A 73 -0.51 -32.66 -17.32
N GLN A 74 -0.06 -32.11 -18.44
CA GLN A 74 -0.44 -30.78 -18.91
C GLN A 74 -1.05 -30.89 -20.30
N THR A 75 -2.20 -30.26 -20.48
CA THR A 75 -2.85 -30.14 -21.80
C THR A 75 -2.82 -28.67 -22.21
N PRO A 76 -2.20 -28.32 -23.35
CA PRO A 76 -2.15 -26.94 -23.80
C PRO A 76 -3.56 -26.46 -24.15
N VAL A 77 -3.90 -25.26 -23.69
CA VAL A 77 -5.07 -24.51 -24.15
C VAL A 77 -4.56 -23.57 -25.24
N GLN A 78 -5.18 -23.61 -26.42
CA GLN A 78 -4.78 -22.76 -27.54
C GLN A 78 -4.61 -21.30 -27.08
N SER A 79 -3.45 -20.71 -27.40
CA SER A 79 -3.14 -19.32 -27.07
C SER A 79 -4.27 -18.37 -27.50
N PRO A 80 -4.52 -17.29 -26.74
CA PRO A 80 -5.56 -16.34 -27.09
C PRO A 80 -5.33 -15.76 -28.48
N ALA A 81 -6.42 -15.40 -29.17
CA ALA A 81 -6.35 -14.81 -30.50
C ALA A 81 -5.68 -13.43 -30.47
N ASN A 82 -5.74 -12.74 -29.33
CA ASN A 82 -5.07 -11.49 -29.06
C ASN A 82 -4.11 -11.66 -27.87
N ALA A 83 -2.84 -11.29 -28.06
CA ALA A 83 -1.81 -11.36 -27.01
C ALA A 83 -2.13 -10.47 -25.79
N ALA A 84 -3.08 -9.54 -25.91
CA ALA A 84 -3.55 -8.69 -24.83
C ALA A 84 -4.78 -9.23 -24.07
N ASP A 85 -5.31 -10.41 -24.44
CA ASP A 85 -6.50 -10.95 -23.77
C ASP A 85 -6.17 -11.39 -22.32
N PRO A 86 -6.85 -10.83 -21.31
CA PRO A 86 -6.64 -11.21 -19.92
C PRO A 86 -7.21 -12.60 -19.62
N VAL A 87 -6.49 -13.37 -18.80
CA VAL A 87 -7.03 -14.62 -18.23
C VAL A 87 -7.99 -14.36 -17.06
N TRP A 88 -7.87 -13.21 -16.39
CA TRP A 88 -8.78 -12.80 -15.32
C TRP A 88 -9.17 -11.32 -15.47
N ALA A 89 -10.46 -11.02 -15.35
CA ALA A 89 -10.96 -9.65 -15.46
C ALA A 89 -12.06 -9.38 -14.43
N GLY A 90 -11.85 -8.35 -13.61
CA GLY A 90 -12.74 -8.03 -12.51
C GLY A 90 -12.86 -9.17 -11.51
N LEU A 91 -14.08 -9.68 -11.34
CA LEU A 91 -14.41 -10.72 -10.36
C LEU A 91 -14.55 -12.12 -10.99
N GLY A 92 -14.13 -12.31 -12.23
CA GLY A 92 -14.28 -13.58 -12.91
C GLY A 92 -13.29 -13.84 -14.05
N PRO A 93 -13.45 -14.97 -14.75
CA PRO A 93 -12.62 -15.34 -15.90
C PRO A 93 -12.62 -14.28 -17.00
N GLY A 94 -11.44 -13.96 -17.53
CA GLY A 94 -11.26 -12.98 -18.60
C GLY A 94 -11.57 -13.51 -20.00
N THR A 95 -11.36 -12.67 -21.03
CA THR A 95 -11.66 -13.01 -22.44
C THR A 95 -10.77 -14.11 -22.99
N ALA A 96 -9.58 -14.33 -22.42
CA ALA A 96 -8.74 -15.46 -22.81
C ALA A 96 -9.45 -16.80 -22.55
N LEU A 97 -10.20 -16.90 -21.44
CA LEU A 97 -10.98 -18.09 -21.09
C LEU A 97 -12.38 -18.10 -21.71
N THR A 98 -13.09 -16.96 -21.68
CA THR A 98 -14.52 -16.88 -22.03
C THR A 98 -14.81 -16.45 -23.46
N GLY A 99 -13.85 -15.80 -24.13
CA GLY A 99 -14.03 -15.30 -25.49
C GLY A 99 -14.21 -16.42 -26.50
N SER A 100 -14.82 -16.12 -27.65
CA SER A 100 -15.00 -17.06 -28.77
C SER A 100 -13.68 -17.38 -29.48
N GLY A 101 -12.77 -18.07 -28.78
CA GLY A 101 -11.57 -18.65 -29.36
C GLY A 101 -11.90 -19.91 -30.15
N GLY A 102 -11.06 -20.25 -31.14
CA GLY A 102 -11.27 -21.37 -32.06
C GLY A 102 -11.56 -22.72 -31.39
N GLY A 103 -12.06 -23.68 -32.17
CA GLY A 103 -12.60 -24.96 -31.68
C GLY A 103 -11.68 -25.75 -30.74
N ALA A 104 -10.36 -25.59 -30.79
CA ALA A 104 -9.43 -26.28 -29.89
C ALA A 104 -9.46 -25.75 -28.45
N LYS A 105 -9.63 -24.43 -28.23
CA LYS A 105 -9.82 -23.86 -26.88
C LYS A 105 -11.12 -24.36 -26.26
N ALA A 106 -12.21 -24.28 -27.02
CA ALA A 106 -13.51 -24.77 -26.60
C ALA A 106 -13.45 -26.27 -26.27
N ALA A 107 -12.78 -27.08 -27.10
CA ALA A 107 -12.61 -28.51 -26.85
C ALA A 107 -11.78 -28.80 -25.58
N ALA A 108 -10.69 -28.06 -25.35
CA ALA A 108 -9.84 -28.26 -24.17
C ALA A 108 -10.54 -27.90 -22.86
N LEU A 109 -11.49 -26.95 -22.88
CA LEU A 109 -12.22 -26.50 -21.70
C LEU A 109 -13.62 -27.10 -21.55
N ALA A 110 -14.17 -27.73 -22.61
CA ALA A 110 -15.57 -28.20 -22.66
C ALA A 110 -15.94 -29.20 -21.56
N ALA A 111 -14.97 -29.95 -21.03
CA ALA A 111 -15.21 -30.92 -19.97
C ALA A 111 -15.41 -30.27 -18.59
N TYR A 112 -14.94 -29.04 -18.39
CA TYR A 112 -14.74 -28.45 -17.08
C TYR A 112 -15.82 -27.43 -16.71
N ASP A 113 -16.10 -27.33 -15.40
CA ASP A 113 -16.92 -26.25 -14.85
C ASP A 113 -16.01 -25.09 -14.43
N LEU A 114 -16.23 -23.92 -15.02
CA LEU A 114 -15.45 -22.71 -14.71
C LEU A 114 -16.12 -21.84 -13.64
N ALA A 115 -17.31 -22.19 -13.16
CA ALA A 115 -18.06 -21.37 -12.21
C ALA A 115 -17.35 -21.19 -10.85
N CYS A 116 -16.56 -22.19 -10.44
CA CYS A 116 -15.79 -22.17 -9.19
C CYS A 116 -14.32 -21.74 -9.40
N LEU A 117 -13.95 -21.35 -10.63
CA LEU A 117 -12.58 -20.95 -10.93
C LEU A 117 -12.24 -19.63 -10.25
N ALA A 118 -11.12 -19.60 -9.54
CA ALA A 118 -10.60 -18.43 -8.86
C ALA A 118 -9.07 -18.33 -9.00
N PRO A 119 -8.49 -17.12 -8.90
CA PRO A 119 -7.05 -16.96 -8.78
C PRO A 119 -6.58 -17.51 -7.45
N LEU A 120 -5.69 -18.51 -7.49
CA LEU A 120 -5.15 -19.15 -6.28
C LEU A 120 -3.79 -18.58 -5.93
N MET A 121 -2.88 -18.55 -6.91
CA MET A 121 -1.50 -18.11 -6.70
C MET A 121 -0.88 -17.57 -7.98
N LEU A 122 0.17 -16.77 -7.79
CA LEU A 122 1.10 -16.33 -8.81
C LEU A 122 2.46 -16.93 -8.48
N LEU A 123 3.05 -17.64 -9.43
CA LEU A 123 4.41 -18.16 -9.33
C LEU A 123 5.34 -17.22 -10.08
N ARG A 124 6.37 -16.71 -9.41
CA ARG A 124 7.47 -15.96 -10.04
C ARG A 124 8.72 -16.83 -10.01
N THR A 125 9.12 -17.36 -11.16
CA THR A 125 10.28 -18.26 -11.28
C THR A 125 11.47 -17.50 -11.85
N HIS A 126 12.50 -17.34 -11.00
CA HIS A 126 13.78 -16.72 -11.33
C HIS A 126 14.72 -17.79 -11.88
N SER A 127 15.11 -17.66 -13.14
CA SER A 127 16.07 -18.59 -13.74
C SER A 127 17.48 -18.31 -13.23
N THR A 128 18.12 -19.32 -12.66
CA THR A 128 19.55 -19.31 -12.28
C THR A 128 20.28 -20.33 -13.14
N GLY A 129 21.57 -20.14 -13.42
CA GLY A 129 22.28 -20.94 -14.44
C GLY A 129 22.16 -22.47 -14.29
N SER A 130 21.97 -23.00 -13.07
CA SER A 130 21.82 -24.44 -12.80
C SER A 130 20.48 -24.84 -12.17
N GLY A 131 19.53 -23.92 -12.01
CA GLY A 131 18.28 -24.18 -11.29
C GLY A 131 17.31 -23.00 -11.31
N GLY A 132 16.18 -23.12 -10.62
CA GLY A 132 15.23 -22.02 -10.43
C GLY A 132 15.06 -21.67 -8.97
N LEU A 133 14.75 -20.40 -8.69
CA LEU A 133 14.15 -19.97 -7.44
C LEU A 133 12.71 -19.53 -7.74
N THR A 134 11.72 -20.19 -7.15
CA THR A 134 10.32 -19.81 -7.34
C THR A 134 9.76 -19.14 -6.09
N GLU A 135 9.21 -17.94 -6.25
CA GLU A 135 8.36 -17.28 -5.25
C GLU A 135 6.94 -17.79 -5.41
N VAL A 136 6.37 -18.30 -4.32
CA VAL A 136 4.95 -18.70 -4.25
C VAL A 136 4.17 -17.54 -3.66
N MET A 137 3.36 -16.87 -4.48
CA MET A 137 2.54 -15.75 -4.04
C MET A 137 1.08 -16.14 -4.03
N MET A 138 0.43 -16.17 -2.87
CA MET A 138 -0.98 -16.55 -2.76
C MET A 138 -1.88 -15.35 -3.00
N CYS A 139 -3.02 -15.57 -3.66
CA CYS A 139 -4.00 -14.51 -3.85
C CYS A 139 -4.60 -14.11 -2.50
N SER A 140 -4.40 -12.86 -2.11
CA SER A 140 -4.92 -12.30 -0.86
C SER A 140 -6.16 -11.44 -1.08
N ARG A 141 -6.28 -10.77 -2.24
CA ARG A 141 -7.45 -9.97 -2.59
C ARG A 141 -7.85 -10.12 -4.04
N VAL A 142 -9.16 -10.22 -4.25
CA VAL A 142 -9.80 -10.06 -5.56
C VAL A 142 -10.66 -8.79 -5.49
N ARG A 143 -10.47 -7.89 -6.46
CA ARG A 143 -11.23 -6.65 -6.63
C ARG A 143 -11.63 -6.52 -8.10
N ALA A 144 -12.65 -5.70 -8.37
CA ALA A 144 -13.09 -5.42 -9.75
C ALA A 144 -11.98 -4.82 -10.63
N PHE A 145 -10.96 -4.22 -10.03
CA PHE A 145 -9.88 -3.54 -10.74
C PHE A 145 -8.54 -4.29 -10.67
N GLY A 146 -8.47 -5.45 -10.00
CA GLY A 146 -7.24 -6.25 -9.98
C GLY A 146 -7.14 -7.24 -8.83
N LEU A 147 -5.98 -7.90 -8.77
CA LEU A 147 -5.65 -8.98 -7.88
C LEU A 147 -4.42 -8.63 -7.05
N VAL A 148 -4.43 -8.91 -5.75
CA VAL A 148 -3.24 -8.78 -4.89
C VAL A 148 -2.74 -10.16 -4.52
N PHE A 149 -1.46 -10.40 -4.77
CA PHE A 149 -0.74 -11.61 -4.39
C PHE A 149 0.33 -11.29 -3.34
N VAL A 150 0.54 -12.23 -2.43
CA VAL A 150 1.46 -12.07 -1.28
C VAL A 150 2.37 -13.27 -1.20
N ARG A 151 3.68 -13.04 -1.13
CA ARG A 151 4.67 -14.11 -1.03
C ARG A 151 4.51 -14.89 0.27
N VAL A 152 4.28 -16.20 0.17
CA VAL A 152 4.14 -17.10 1.34
C VAL A 152 5.29 -18.08 1.48
N ALA A 153 6.06 -18.28 0.42
CA ALA A 153 7.21 -19.16 0.43
C ALA A 153 8.14 -18.89 -0.76
N ARG A 154 9.35 -19.43 -0.64
CA ARG A 154 10.30 -19.59 -1.74
C ARG A 154 10.87 -21.00 -1.69
N PHE A 155 11.16 -21.56 -2.86
CA PHE A 155 11.87 -22.83 -2.96
C PHE A 155 12.76 -22.87 -4.20
N THR A 156 13.87 -23.60 -4.08
CA THR A 156 14.79 -23.86 -5.18
C THR A 156 14.45 -25.17 -5.86
N HIS A 157 14.66 -25.26 -7.17
CA HIS A 157 14.42 -26.48 -7.94
C HIS A 157 15.39 -26.60 -9.14
N ASP A 158 15.39 -27.76 -9.79
CA ASP A 158 16.14 -27.97 -11.03
C ASP A 158 15.55 -27.13 -12.18
N ALA A 159 16.39 -26.71 -13.12
CA ALA A 159 16.01 -25.76 -14.17
C ALA A 159 14.93 -26.31 -15.13
N ASP A 160 14.82 -27.64 -15.24
CA ASP A 160 13.92 -28.36 -16.12
C ASP A 160 12.69 -28.95 -15.38
N LEU A 161 12.41 -28.50 -14.15
CA LEU A 161 11.23 -28.95 -13.40
C LEU A 161 9.95 -28.72 -14.23
N PRO A 162 9.19 -29.77 -14.57
CA PRO A 162 7.96 -29.63 -15.35
C PRO A 162 6.94 -28.75 -14.62
N LEU A 163 6.17 -27.96 -15.39
CA LEU A 163 5.15 -27.06 -14.85
C LEU A 163 4.15 -27.73 -13.88
N PRO A 164 3.63 -28.96 -14.15
CA PRO A 164 2.75 -29.64 -13.20
C PRO A 164 3.43 -29.92 -11.86
N ASP A 165 4.70 -30.31 -11.87
CA ASP A 165 5.47 -30.59 -10.66
C ASP A 165 5.82 -29.29 -9.92
N LEU A 166 6.13 -28.20 -10.65
CA LEU A 166 6.33 -26.87 -10.08
C LEU A 166 5.08 -26.37 -9.34
N VAL A 167 3.90 -26.49 -9.96
CA VAL A 167 2.62 -26.09 -9.35
C VAL A 167 2.26 -27.01 -8.18
N ALA A 168 2.52 -28.31 -8.29
CA ALA A 168 2.30 -29.26 -7.20
C ALA A 168 3.16 -28.92 -5.97
N GLU A 169 4.46 -28.62 -6.17
CA GLU A 169 5.35 -28.19 -5.10
C GLU A 169 4.87 -26.88 -4.47
N ALA A 170 4.50 -25.89 -5.28
CA ALA A 170 3.98 -24.61 -4.78
C ALA A 170 2.70 -24.77 -3.94
N LEU A 171 1.81 -25.69 -4.31
CA LEU A 171 0.60 -26.02 -3.54
C LEU A 171 0.95 -26.56 -2.14
N THR A 172 2.06 -27.27 -1.96
CA THR A 172 2.49 -27.74 -0.63
C THR A 172 2.86 -26.60 0.31
N HIS A 173 3.19 -25.42 -0.23
CA HIS A 173 3.59 -24.25 0.53
C HIS A 173 2.45 -23.23 0.74
N SER A 174 1.36 -23.38 -0.02
CA SER A 174 0.22 -22.43 -0.05
C SER A 174 -0.39 -22.12 1.32
N SER A 175 -0.28 -23.04 2.28
CA SER A 175 -0.87 -22.92 3.62
C SER A 175 0.01 -22.22 4.67
N ARG A 176 1.30 -21.95 4.39
CA ARG A 176 2.26 -21.43 5.38
C ARG A 176 1.81 -20.12 6.05
N LEU A 177 1.20 -19.22 5.28
CA LEU A 177 0.64 -17.95 5.76
C LEU A 177 -0.86 -17.84 5.48
N ALA A 178 -1.59 -18.96 5.53
CA ALA A 178 -3.02 -19.00 5.22
C ALA A 178 -3.84 -17.97 6.03
N GLY A 179 -3.54 -17.81 7.34
CA GLY A 179 -4.26 -16.86 8.20
C GLY A 179 -4.23 -15.41 7.69
N PRO A 180 -3.04 -14.81 7.50
CA PRO A 180 -2.90 -13.46 6.96
C PRO A 180 -3.37 -13.30 5.51
N VAL A 181 -3.21 -14.31 4.66
CA VAL A 181 -3.56 -14.22 3.24
C VAL A 181 -5.07 -14.32 3.00
N MET A 182 -5.75 -15.23 3.68
CA MET A 182 -7.16 -15.55 3.41
C MET A 182 -8.15 -14.58 4.05
N SER A 183 -7.69 -13.66 4.90
CA SER A 183 -8.53 -12.74 5.64
C SER A 183 -8.02 -11.31 5.53
N ASP A 184 -8.86 -10.43 4.95
CA ASP A 184 -8.55 -9.00 4.75
C ASP A 184 -8.15 -8.28 6.06
N GLY A 185 -8.65 -8.73 7.21
CA GLY A 185 -8.40 -8.13 8.52
C GLY A 185 -7.16 -8.64 9.26
N ARG A 186 -6.48 -9.68 8.76
CA ARG A 186 -5.30 -10.29 9.42
C ARG A 186 -4.01 -10.14 8.63
N ALA A 187 -4.04 -9.35 7.56
CA ALA A 187 -2.97 -9.29 6.58
C ALA A 187 -1.76 -8.46 7.00
N PHE A 188 -1.81 -7.73 8.12
CA PHE A 188 -0.82 -6.70 8.43
C PHE A 188 -0.31 -6.73 9.89
N GLU A 189 0.92 -6.27 10.06
CA GLU A 189 1.57 -6.00 11.34
C GLU A 189 2.01 -4.52 11.44
N VAL A 190 2.14 -4.01 12.67
CA VAL A 190 2.70 -2.68 12.94
C VAL A 190 4.04 -2.89 13.62
N LEU A 191 5.13 -2.42 12.99
CA LEU A 191 6.50 -2.68 13.43
C LEU A 191 6.86 -1.97 14.74
N GLU A 192 6.46 -0.70 14.84
CA GLU A 192 6.67 0.13 16.02
C GLU A 192 5.29 0.63 16.52
N PRO A 193 4.56 -0.18 17.30
CA PRO A 193 3.28 0.25 17.87
C PRO A 193 3.44 1.54 18.69
N GLU A 194 2.45 2.43 18.62
CA GLU A 194 2.45 3.73 19.32
C GLU A 194 3.56 4.71 18.87
N VAL A 195 4.25 4.40 17.76
CA VAL A 195 5.20 5.31 17.12
C VAL A 195 4.67 5.74 15.76
N GLU A 196 4.59 7.05 15.53
CA GLU A 196 4.41 7.64 14.22
C GLU A 196 5.77 7.74 13.54
N ILE A 197 5.89 7.15 12.35
CA ILE A 197 7.09 7.23 11.51
C ILE A 197 6.69 8.04 10.27
N GLU A 198 7.12 9.29 10.21
CA GLU A 198 6.69 10.24 9.19
C GLU A 198 7.81 11.18 8.70
N GLN A 199 7.70 11.62 7.45
CA GLN A 199 8.50 12.70 6.88
C GLN A 199 7.56 13.76 6.28
N LYS A 200 7.84 15.04 6.56
CA LYS A 200 7.05 16.15 6.03
C LYS A 200 7.78 16.93 4.94
N ILE A 201 7.02 17.38 3.97
CA ILE A 201 7.46 18.30 2.93
C ILE A 201 6.52 19.51 3.01
N ASN A 202 7.05 20.69 3.30
CA ASN A 202 6.29 21.93 3.27
C ASN A 202 6.04 22.34 1.81
N LEU A 203 4.80 22.68 1.48
CA LEU A 203 4.45 23.26 0.19
C LEU A 203 4.50 24.79 0.32
N LEU A 204 5.38 25.42 -0.46
CA LEU A 204 5.66 26.87 -0.36
C LEU A 204 4.73 27.71 -1.22
N ASP A 205 4.02 27.08 -2.15
CA ASP A 205 3.06 27.70 -3.04
C ASP A 205 1.63 27.58 -2.50
N GLU A 206 0.79 28.56 -2.82
CA GLU A 206 -0.65 28.48 -2.58
C GLU A 206 -1.29 27.61 -3.67
N VAL A 207 -1.32 26.30 -3.41
CA VAL A 207 -1.83 25.28 -4.34
C VAL A 207 -3.11 24.65 -3.83
N SER A 208 -4.00 24.30 -4.76
CA SER A 208 -5.14 23.43 -4.45
C SER A 208 -4.64 22.03 -4.11
N ILE A 209 -4.82 21.61 -2.86
CA ILE A 209 -4.41 20.28 -2.41
C ILE A 209 -5.09 19.16 -3.20
N TRP A 210 -6.33 19.38 -3.69
CA TRP A 210 -7.00 18.41 -4.56
C TRP A 210 -6.34 18.33 -5.94
N ALA A 211 -6.03 19.47 -6.55
CA ALA A 211 -5.37 19.52 -7.84
C ALA A 211 -3.95 18.92 -7.78
N LEU A 212 -3.34 18.88 -6.58
CA LEU A 212 -2.08 18.20 -6.34
C LEU A 212 -2.23 16.69 -6.08
N THR A 213 -3.28 16.27 -5.38
CA THR A 213 -3.55 14.85 -5.08
C THR A 213 -3.77 14.03 -6.35
N GLN A 214 -4.59 14.51 -7.30
CA GLN A 214 -4.97 13.70 -8.47
C GLN A 214 -3.77 13.29 -9.34
N PRO A 215 -2.83 14.20 -9.70
CA PRO A 215 -1.64 13.81 -10.46
C PRO A 215 -0.70 12.88 -9.70
N VAL A 216 -0.64 12.97 -8.36
CA VAL A 216 0.16 12.02 -7.56
C VAL A 216 -0.43 10.62 -7.63
N CYS A 217 -1.74 10.46 -7.48
CA CYS A 217 -2.42 9.18 -7.68
C CYS A 217 -2.17 8.62 -9.10
N ALA A 218 -2.39 9.45 -10.12
CA ALA A 218 -2.18 9.06 -11.52
C ALA A 218 -0.73 8.63 -11.79
N ALA A 219 0.25 9.35 -11.25
CA ALA A 219 1.66 9.00 -11.39
C ALA A 219 1.99 7.61 -10.79
N ILE A 220 1.39 7.26 -9.65
CA ILE A 220 1.54 5.91 -9.06
C ILE A 220 0.88 4.86 -9.96
N GLU A 221 -0.34 5.10 -10.43
CA GLU A 221 -1.04 4.19 -11.33
C GLU A 221 -0.33 4.02 -12.68
N GLU A 222 0.32 5.05 -13.20
CA GLU A 222 1.09 4.99 -14.45
C GLU A 222 2.49 4.38 -14.27
N GLY A 223 2.84 3.93 -13.06
CA GLY A 223 4.12 3.27 -12.79
C GLY A 223 5.30 4.23 -12.64
N GLN A 224 5.05 5.52 -12.43
CA GLN A 224 6.10 6.53 -12.19
C GLN A 224 6.65 6.46 -10.76
N TYR A 225 6.05 5.63 -9.89
CA TYR A 225 6.55 5.25 -8.58
C TYR A 225 7.01 3.79 -8.63
N PRO A 226 8.20 3.50 -9.18
CA PRO A 226 8.65 2.14 -9.43
C PRO A 226 8.62 1.32 -8.14
N GLY A 227 8.05 0.12 -8.19
CA GLY A 227 7.94 -0.76 -7.03
C GLY A 227 6.84 -0.39 -6.02
N PHE A 228 6.05 0.65 -6.26
CA PHE A 228 4.87 0.97 -5.46
C PHE A 228 3.57 0.85 -6.27
N PHE A 229 2.48 0.49 -5.61
CA PHE A 229 1.12 0.50 -6.17
C PHE A 229 0.12 1.01 -5.13
N LEU A 230 -0.99 1.61 -5.56
CA LEU A 230 -2.05 2.06 -4.64
C LEU A 230 -2.67 0.86 -3.90
N ASP A 231 -2.96 0.98 -2.60
CA ASP A 231 -3.57 -0.10 -1.79
C ASP A 231 -4.99 -0.41 -2.29
N PRO A 232 -5.23 -1.58 -2.92
CA PRO A 232 -6.51 -1.83 -3.58
C PRO A 232 -7.69 -1.90 -2.60
N GLY A 233 -8.66 -1.01 -2.79
CA GLY A 233 -9.81 -0.80 -1.92
C GLY A 233 -9.60 0.22 -0.79
N TYR A 234 -8.43 0.87 -0.73
CA TYR A 234 -8.12 1.93 0.23
C TYR A 234 -7.26 3.05 -0.38
N GLU A 235 -7.28 3.20 -1.71
CA GLU A 235 -6.33 3.98 -2.51
C GLU A 235 -6.31 5.47 -2.13
N LEU A 236 -7.49 6.05 -1.91
CA LEU A 236 -7.66 7.47 -1.63
C LEU A 236 -8.75 7.70 -0.58
N THR A 237 -8.38 8.31 0.54
CA THR A 237 -9.34 8.73 1.58
C THR A 237 -9.32 10.24 1.78
N ARG A 238 -10.44 10.79 2.26
CA ARG A 238 -10.68 12.24 2.32
C ARG A 238 -11.18 12.61 3.70
N TRP A 239 -10.58 13.65 4.26
CA TRP A 239 -10.86 14.09 5.61
C TRP A 239 -11.01 15.60 5.65
N GLN A 240 -12.01 16.04 6.40
CA GLN A 240 -12.15 17.42 6.82
C GLN A 240 -12.63 17.43 8.27
N PHE A 241 -11.90 18.12 9.14
CA PHE A 241 -12.25 18.21 10.55
C PHE A 241 -11.69 19.47 11.20
N THR A 242 -12.34 19.88 12.27
CA THR A 242 -11.85 20.90 13.18
C THR A 242 -11.03 20.23 14.27
N GLN A 243 -9.91 20.85 14.65
CA GLN A 243 -9.02 20.34 15.69
C GLN A 243 -8.71 21.42 16.73
N ASP A 244 -8.98 21.11 17.99
CA ASP A 244 -8.51 21.88 19.14
C ASP A 244 -7.20 21.29 19.65
N THR A 245 -6.18 22.12 19.80
CA THR A 245 -4.82 21.68 20.15
C THR A 245 -4.38 22.33 21.45
N PHE A 246 -3.85 21.52 22.36
CA PHE A 246 -3.33 21.92 23.65
C PHE A 246 -1.86 21.54 23.73
N GLU A 247 -0.98 22.52 23.83
CA GLU A 247 0.45 22.29 24.11
C GLU A 247 0.58 21.77 25.54
N VAL A 248 1.40 20.73 25.73
CA VAL A 248 1.74 20.20 27.07
C VAL A 248 2.91 21.01 27.63
N LEU A 249 2.67 21.81 28.66
CA LEU A 249 3.69 22.61 29.35
C LEU A 249 4.37 21.83 30.48
N SER A 250 3.61 20.94 31.14
CA SER A 250 4.14 20.01 32.13
C SER A 250 3.35 18.69 32.11
N PRO A 251 3.98 17.55 32.45
CA PRO A 251 5.39 17.44 32.82
C PRO A 251 6.32 17.43 31.59
N GLN A 252 7.58 17.83 31.76
CA GLN A 252 8.49 18.13 30.64
C GLN A 252 8.79 16.88 29.79
N GLU A 253 8.83 15.70 30.41
CA GLU A 253 9.02 14.42 29.73
C GLU A 253 7.88 14.04 28.78
N GLN A 254 6.73 14.71 28.91
CA GLN A 254 5.56 14.57 28.04
C GLN A 254 5.39 15.78 27.10
N ALA A 255 6.42 16.62 26.96
CA ALA A 255 6.36 17.79 26.07
C ALA A 255 5.92 17.38 24.65
N GLY A 256 4.95 18.11 24.11
CA GLY A 256 4.23 17.74 22.90
C GLY A 256 2.85 18.40 22.89
N TYR A 257 1.83 17.70 22.41
CA TYR A 257 0.48 18.23 22.38
C TYR A 257 -0.61 17.16 22.47
N PHE A 258 -1.77 17.62 22.92
CA PHE A 258 -3.04 16.89 22.91
C PHE A 258 -3.92 17.54 21.85
N ALA A 259 -4.39 16.77 20.87
CA ALA A 259 -5.25 17.24 19.80
C ALA A 259 -6.59 16.51 19.84
N PHE A 260 -7.66 17.28 19.96
CA PHE A 260 -9.03 16.81 19.93
C PHE A 260 -9.62 17.05 18.54
N ALA A 261 -10.11 16.00 17.90
CA ALA A 261 -10.91 16.08 16.69
C ALA A 261 -12.34 15.63 17.00
N LYS A 262 -13.32 16.50 16.74
CA LYS A 262 -14.74 16.17 16.91
C LYS A 262 -15.22 15.36 15.71
N MET A 263 -15.80 14.20 15.98
CA MET A 263 -16.36 13.30 14.98
C MET A 263 -17.80 13.71 14.62
N PRO A 264 -18.33 13.28 13.45
CA PRO A 264 -19.70 13.61 13.04
C PRO A 264 -20.79 13.15 14.01
N ASP A 265 -20.52 12.13 14.82
CA ASP A 265 -21.43 11.63 15.85
C ASP A 265 -21.39 12.45 17.17
N GLY A 266 -20.62 13.53 17.19
CA GLY A 266 -20.46 14.43 18.35
C GLY A 266 -19.41 13.98 19.36
N ARG A 267 -18.86 12.76 19.25
CA ARG A 267 -17.80 12.27 20.13
C ARG A 267 -16.43 12.75 19.67
N TYR A 268 -15.45 12.69 20.56
CA TYR A 268 -14.08 13.13 20.28
C TYR A 268 -13.12 11.96 20.08
N VAL A 269 -12.14 12.20 19.21
CA VAL A 269 -10.88 11.46 19.19
C VAL A 269 -9.80 12.37 19.78
N LEU A 270 -9.09 11.89 20.79
CA LEU A 270 -7.93 12.55 21.37
C LEU A 270 -6.66 11.87 20.85
N LYS A 271 -5.84 12.60 20.09
CA LYS A 271 -4.47 12.22 19.74
C LYS A 271 -3.51 12.87 20.75
N MET A 272 -2.70 12.08 21.41
CA MET A 272 -1.60 12.55 22.25
C MET A 272 -0.30 12.30 21.49
N LYS A 273 0.53 13.32 21.31
CA LYS A 273 1.79 13.19 20.56
C LYS A 273 2.92 13.89 21.30
N THR A 274 4.01 13.18 21.54
CA THR A 274 5.22 13.75 22.15
C THR A 274 6.12 14.42 21.11
N SER A 275 7.05 15.23 21.59
CA SER A 275 8.09 15.86 20.78
C SER A 275 8.96 14.80 20.07
N GLU A 276 9.53 15.15 18.91
CA GLU A 276 10.38 14.24 18.12
C GLU A 276 11.53 13.67 18.98
N ARG A 277 11.64 12.34 19.05
CA ARG A 277 12.71 11.67 19.81
C ARG A 277 13.90 11.28 18.95
N LYS A 278 13.64 10.92 17.68
CA LYS A 278 14.61 10.48 16.67
C LYS A 278 14.07 10.81 15.27
N THR A 279 14.94 10.81 14.26
CA THR A 279 14.55 11.01 12.85
C THR A 279 13.29 10.20 12.49
N TYR A 280 12.27 10.91 12.01
CA TYR A 280 10.93 10.42 11.62
C TYR A 280 10.00 9.95 12.75
N ARG A 281 10.52 9.70 13.95
CA ARG A 281 9.80 8.95 15.01
C ARG A 281 9.26 9.85 16.11
N HIS A 282 7.96 9.77 16.32
CA HIS A 282 7.25 10.44 17.41
C HIS A 282 6.35 9.44 18.15
N GLU A 283 6.31 9.49 19.49
CA GLU A 283 5.32 8.67 20.20
C GLU A 283 3.93 9.29 20.01
N LYS A 284 2.97 8.44 19.68
CA LYS A 284 1.57 8.82 19.55
C LYS A 284 0.66 7.77 20.15
N THR A 285 -0.40 8.23 20.81
CA THR A 285 -1.50 7.38 21.27
C THR A 285 -2.84 8.03 20.95
N PHE A 286 -3.88 7.21 20.86
CA PHE A 286 -5.24 7.65 20.57
C PHE A 286 -6.21 7.17 21.64
N ARG A 287 -7.15 8.04 22.02
CA ARG A 287 -8.38 7.66 22.73
C ARG A 287 -9.56 7.99 21.82
N HIS A 288 -10.39 6.99 21.52
CA HIS A 288 -11.54 7.13 20.63
C HIS A 288 -12.86 7.18 21.42
N HIS A 289 -13.91 7.71 20.77
CA HIS A 289 -15.28 7.73 21.28
C HIS A 289 -15.43 8.43 22.64
N LEU A 290 -14.64 9.48 22.87
CA LEU A 290 -14.72 10.27 24.09
C LEU A 290 -16.00 11.11 24.10
N GLU A 291 -16.78 10.99 25.16
CA GLU A 291 -17.93 11.85 25.44
C GLU A 291 -17.46 13.00 26.35
N ILE A 292 -17.52 14.22 25.83
CA ILE A 292 -17.11 15.43 26.56
C ILE A 292 -18.33 16.34 26.69
N PRO A 293 -18.97 16.39 27.87
CA PRO A 293 -20.14 17.23 28.10
C PRO A 293 -19.88 18.70 27.77
N ASP A 294 -20.86 19.34 27.15
CA ASP A 294 -20.86 20.77 26.79
C ASP A 294 -19.65 21.22 25.96
N ASP A 295 -18.95 20.29 25.30
CA ASP A 295 -17.71 20.54 24.56
C ASP A 295 -16.60 21.20 25.42
N ASN A 296 -16.64 21.00 26.75
CA ASN A 296 -15.68 21.60 27.68
C ASN A 296 -14.40 20.74 27.79
N LEU A 297 -13.50 20.95 26.82
CA LEU A 297 -12.22 20.22 26.70
C LEU A 297 -11.30 20.49 27.89
N GLU A 298 -11.27 21.72 28.41
CA GLU A 298 -10.47 22.11 29.56
C GLU A 298 -10.86 21.35 30.82
N ALA A 299 -12.16 21.30 31.15
CA ALA A 299 -12.65 20.53 32.29
C ALA A 299 -12.39 19.03 32.14
N PHE A 300 -12.43 18.51 30.91
CA PHE A 300 -12.03 17.14 30.62
C PHE A 300 -10.54 16.93 30.91
N LEU A 301 -9.66 17.81 30.43
CA LEU A 301 -8.22 17.71 30.65
C LEU A 301 -7.86 17.82 32.13
N GLU A 302 -8.44 18.77 32.86
CA GLU A 302 -8.24 18.92 34.31
C GLU A 302 -8.64 17.68 35.10
N ARG A 303 -9.75 17.03 34.70
CA ARG A 303 -10.24 15.81 35.36
C ARG A 303 -9.39 14.58 35.05
N GLU A 304 -9.06 14.38 33.78
CA GLU A 304 -8.42 13.14 33.29
C GLU A 304 -6.90 13.18 33.40
N TYR A 305 -6.32 14.38 33.39
CA TYR A 305 -4.88 14.62 33.41
C TYR A 305 -4.52 15.69 34.46
N PRO A 306 -4.88 15.50 35.76
CA PRO A 306 -4.78 16.54 36.79
C PRO A 306 -3.34 16.96 37.14
N THR A 307 -2.34 16.18 36.72
CA THR A 307 -0.91 16.48 36.91
C THR A 307 -0.30 17.21 35.72
N TYR A 308 -1.06 17.40 34.64
CA TYR A 308 -0.58 18.07 33.43
C TYR A 308 -0.97 19.54 33.47
N SER A 309 -0.16 20.37 32.83
CA SER A 309 -0.53 21.75 32.52
C SER A 309 -0.52 21.95 31.01
N PHE A 310 -1.51 22.67 30.53
CA PHE A 310 -1.77 22.85 29.11
C PHE A 310 -1.87 24.32 28.75
N HIS A 311 -1.46 24.65 27.52
CA HIS A 311 -1.78 25.91 26.87
C HIS A 311 -2.64 25.64 25.64
N ARG A 312 -3.84 26.23 25.59
CA ARG A 312 -4.73 26.06 24.44
C ARG A 312 -4.23 26.95 23.31
N LEU A 313 -3.98 26.34 22.16
CA LEU A 313 -3.59 27.01 20.94
C LEU A 313 -4.80 27.33 20.07
N PRO A 314 -4.66 28.20 19.05
CA PRO A 314 -5.74 28.47 18.11
C PRO A 314 -6.30 27.19 17.48
N THR A 315 -7.63 27.10 17.43
CA THR A 315 -8.34 26.03 16.73
C THR A 315 -8.02 26.09 15.23
N LEU A 316 -7.76 24.92 14.63
CA LEU A 316 -7.51 24.81 13.19
C LEU A 316 -8.63 24.04 12.48
N VAL A 317 -8.78 24.30 11.19
CA VAL A 317 -9.55 23.47 10.26
C VAL A 317 -8.56 22.79 9.33
N ARG A 318 -8.63 21.47 9.25
CA ARG A 318 -7.75 20.65 8.40
C ARG A 318 -8.57 19.98 7.32
N ALA A 319 -8.15 20.16 6.07
CA ALA A 319 -8.51 19.31 4.95
C ALA A 319 -7.32 18.42 4.60
N ARG A 320 -7.54 17.12 4.38
CA ARG A 320 -6.48 16.15 4.09
C ARG A 320 -6.95 15.09 3.11
N PHE A 321 -6.12 14.78 2.13
CA PHE A 321 -6.32 13.68 1.19
C PHE A 321 -5.18 12.67 1.33
N ASP A 322 -5.53 11.42 1.63
CA ASP A 322 -4.54 10.36 1.87
C ASP A 322 -4.49 9.42 0.69
N ILE A 323 -3.33 9.38 0.05
CA ILE A 323 -3.01 8.43 -0.99
C ILE A 323 -2.31 7.25 -0.33
N ASN A 324 -2.98 6.10 -0.25
CA ASN A 324 -2.41 4.91 0.38
C ASN A 324 -1.80 4.00 -0.68
N LEU A 325 -0.57 3.55 -0.41
CA LEU A 325 0.20 2.76 -1.34
C LEU A 325 1.02 1.70 -0.61
N GLU A 326 1.41 0.65 -1.33
CA GLU A 326 2.19 -0.46 -0.81
C GLU A 326 3.44 -0.66 -1.67
N SER A 327 4.58 -0.91 -1.01
CA SER A 327 5.78 -1.38 -1.68
C SER A 327 5.63 -2.85 -2.06
N ALA A 328 5.77 -3.14 -3.35
CA ALA A 328 5.81 -4.49 -3.89
C ALA A 328 7.03 -5.28 -3.37
N GLU A 329 8.13 -4.60 -3.05
CA GLU A 329 9.37 -5.25 -2.62
C GLU A 329 9.33 -5.66 -1.16
N THR A 330 8.85 -4.77 -0.27
CA THR A 330 8.92 -4.93 1.19
C THR A 330 7.58 -5.22 1.85
N GLY A 331 6.46 -4.97 1.15
CA GLY A 331 5.11 -5.07 1.72
C GLY A 331 4.79 -3.94 2.71
N HIS A 332 5.66 -2.94 2.87
CA HIS A 332 5.37 -1.77 3.69
C HIS A 332 4.27 -0.94 3.03
N CYS A 333 3.22 -0.63 3.80
CA CYS A 333 2.16 0.28 3.41
C CYS A 333 2.48 1.67 3.96
N PHE A 334 2.36 2.66 3.07
CA PHE A 334 2.57 4.07 3.37
C PHE A 334 1.29 4.86 3.05
N GLY A 335 1.21 6.06 3.63
CA GLY A 335 0.26 7.09 3.24
C GLY A 335 1.01 8.34 2.80
N ILE A 336 0.63 8.93 1.67
CA ILE A 336 1.00 10.30 1.29
C ILE A 336 -0.23 11.18 1.55
N SER A 337 -0.17 11.95 2.63
CA SER A 337 -1.22 12.90 2.99
C SER A 337 -0.89 14.27 2.40
N ILE A 338 -1.71 14.78 1.50
CA ILE A 338 -1.63 16.19 1.07
C ILE A 338 -2.64 16.99 1.91
N ASP A 339 -2.15 17.92 2.71
CA ASP A 339 -2.98 18.65 3.67
C ASP A 339 -2.94 20.16 3.52
N ASP A 340 -4.06 20.78 3.90
CA ASP A 340 -4.23 22.22 4.07
C ASP A 340 -4.80 22.46 5.46
N VAL A 341 -4.05 23.20 6.26
CA VAL A 341 -4.41 23.62 7.62
C VAL A 341 -4.65 25.11 7.59
N THR A 342 -5.83 25.52 8.02
CA THR A 342 -6.21 26.92 8.14
C THR A 342 -6.53 27.28 9.57
N VAL A 343 -6.15 28.49 9.97
CA VAL A 343 -6.44 29.07 11.28
C VAL A 343 -7.16 30.40 11.06
N ALA A 344 -8.01 30.80 12.01
CA ALA A 344 -8.62 32.13 11.99
C ALA A 344 -7.54 33.22 11.83
N GLY A 345 -7.84 34.28 11.05
CA GLY A 345 -6.87 35.31 10.68
C GLY A 345 -6.16 35.08 9.34
N GLY A 346 -6.47 33.99 8.63
CA GLY A 346 -6.01 33.75 7.25
C GLY A 346 -4.65 33.05 7.14
N HIS A 347 -4.09 32.59 8.26
CA HIS A 347 -2.87 31.78 8.26
C HIS A 347 -3.17 30.39 7.67
N SER A 348 -2.30 29.92 6.79
CA SER A 348 -2.39 28.58 6.21
C SER A 348 -1.04 27.86 6.23
N LEU A 349 -1.10 26.54 6.39
CA LEU A 349 0.04 25.63 6.26
C LEU A 349 -0.38 24.48 5.35
N ARG A 350 0.42 24.22 4.31
CA ARG A 350 0.22 23.10 3.39
C ARG A 350 1.41 22.17 3.41
N GLN A 351 1.18 20.88 3.54
CA GLN A 351 2.24 19.88 3.61
C GLN A 351 1.87 18.64 2.78
N ALA A 352 2.90 17.95 2.31
CA ALA A 352 2.81 16.53 2.00
C ALA A 352 3.46 15.78 3.17
N GLU A 353 2.69 14.95 3.87
CA GLU A 353 3.18 14.07 4.94
C GLU A 353 3.24 12.63 4.41
N ILE A 354 4.44 12.04 4.41
CA ILE A 354 4.66 10.64 4.07
C ILE A 354 4.73 9.87 5.39
N GLU A 355 3.85 8.91 5.60
CA GLU A 355 3.72 8.15 6.86
C GLU A 355 3.78 6.65 6.59
N TYR A 356 4.50 5.90 7.42
CA TYR A 356 4.43 4.45 7.46
C TYR A 356 3.20 4.04 8.27
N LEU A 357 2.37 3.16 7.71
CA LEU A 357 1.11 2.76 8.32
C LEU A 357 1.19 1.39 8.97
N LYS A 358 1.65 0.40 8.20
CA LYS A 358 1.66 -1.03 8.55
C LYS A 358 2.46 -1.81 7.51
N THR A 359 2.81 -3.05 7.80
CA THR A 359 3.52 -3.95 6.88
C THR A 359 2.67 -5.17 6.62
N ARG A 360 2.56 -5.59 5.36
CA ARG A 360 1.88 -6.84 5.04
C ARG A 360 2.73 -8.05 5.46
N VAL A 361 2.10 -8.99 6.14
CA VAL A 361 2.74 -10.23 6.56
C VAL A 361 3.06 -11.10 5.35
N HIS A 362 4.33 -11.44 5.15
CA HIS A 362 4.82 -12.22 4.02
C HIS A 362 6.11 -12.98 4.36
N ASP A 363 6.50 -13.96 3.53
CA ASP A 363 7.75 -14.71 3.69
C ASP A 363 8.98 -13.82 3.43
N GLY A 364 9.93 -13.84 4.37
CA GLY A 364 11.17 -13.07 4.27
C GLY A 364 11.03 -11.58 4.58
N SER A 365 10.05 -11.19 5.40
CA SER A 365 9.91 -9.81 5.88
C SER A 365 11.19 -9.35 6.58
N ASP A 366 11.73 -8.24 6.13
CA ASP A 366 12.86 -7.54 6.75
C ASP A 366 12.40 -6.16 7.19
N HIS A 367 12.47 -5.89 8.48
CA HIS A 367 12.02 -4.61 9.04
C HIS A 367 13.12 -3.54 8.99
N ALA A 368 14.37 -3.93 8.77
CA ALA A 368 15.50 -3.01 8.76
C ALA A 368 15.51 -2.07 7.54
N VAL A 369 14.77 -2.43 6.48
CA VAL A 369 14.70 -1.66 5.24
C VAL A 369 13.65 -0.54 5.25
N LEU A 370 12.87 -0.40 6.33
CA LEU A 370 11.79 0.58 6.42
C LEU A 370 12.28 2.01 6.14
N ASP A 371 13.36 2.43 6.80
CA ASP A 371 13.86 3.80 6.69
C ASP A 371 14.38 4.08 5.26
N SER A 372 15.08 3.14 4.64
CA SER A 372 15.54 3.28 3.24
C SER A 372 14.37 3.30 2.24
N GLU A 373 13.32 2.53 2.51
CA GLU A 373 12.14 2.48 1.65
C GLU A 373 11.29 3.75 1.78
N MET A 374 11.21 4.30 3.00
CA MET A 374 10.65 5.63 3.25
C MET A 374 11.42 6.72 2.50
N ASP A 375 12.76 6.74 2.58
CA ASP A 375 13.60 7.71 1.88
C ASP A 375 13.42 7.65 0.36
N ARG A 376 13.28 6.44 -0.18
CA ARG A 376 12.97 6.21 -1.60
C ARG A 376 11.61 6.81 -1.98
N LEU A 377 10.58 6.57 -1.17
CA LEU A 377 9.26 7.14 -1.39
C LEU A 377 9.25 8.67 -1.30
N VAL A 378 9.91 9.24 -0.29
CA VAL A 378 10.07 10.69 -0.12
C VAL A 378 10.70 11.31 -1.37
N THR A 379 11.76 10.69 -1.89
CA THR A 379 12.44 11.16 -3.11
C THR A 379 11.50 11.16 -4.32
N LEU A 380 10.71 10.10 -4.51
CA LEU A 380 9.72 10.04 -5.60
C LEU A 380 8.62 11.11 -5.45
N VAL A 381 8.18 11.39 -4.23
CA VAL A 381 7.22 12.49 -3.97
C VAL A 381 7.82 13.84 -4.34
N GLU A 382 9.06 14.13 -3.92
CA GLU A 382 9.74 15.39 -4.27
C GLU A 382 9.96 15.55 -5.77
N GLU A 383 10.37 14.49 -6.46
CA GLU A 383 10.52 14.48 -7.92
C GLU A 383 9.19 14.74 -8.62
N ASN A 384 8.09 14.20 -8.10
CA ASN A 384 6.77 14.46 -8.64
C ASN A 384 6.31 15.90 -8.40
N LEU A 385 6.49 16.43 -7.18
CA LEU A 385 6.21 17.84 -6.88
C LEU A 385 6.99 18.78 -7.80
N LYS A 386 8.27 18.47 -8.07
CA LYS A 386 9.11 19.22 -9.01
C LYS A 386 8.59 19.15 -10.44
N ARG A 387 8.12 17.99 -10.91
CA ARG A 387 7.50 17.84 -12.25
C ARG A 387 6.20 18.62 -12.38
N LEU A 388 5.48 18.80 -11.28
CA LEU A 388 4.26 19.60 -11.20
C LEU A 388 4.54 21.10 -10.96
N ASP A 389 5.81 21.51 -10.98
CA ASP A 389 6.26 22.90 -10.75
C ASP A 389 5.79 23.48 -9.39
N VAL A 390 5.72 22.63 -8.37
CA VAL A 390 5.39 23.03 -6.99
C VAL A 390 6.67 23.21 -6.18
N ARG A 391 6.89 24.42 -5.65
CA ARG A 391 8.00 24.70 -4.73
C ARG A 391 7.73 24.05 -3.39
N ALA A 392 8.68 23.24 -2.94
CA ALA A 392 8.55 22.48 -1.72
C ALA A 392 9.91 22.26 -1.05
N GLU A 393 9.91 22.04 0.26
CA GLU A 393 11.11 21.75 1.04
C GLU A 393 10.86 20.67 2.10
N ARG A 394 11.83 19.76 2.30
CA ARG A 394 11.79 18.85 3.45
C ARG A 394 11.79 19.67 4.73
N SER A 395 10.91 19.32 5.64
CA SER A 395 10.69 20.10 6.84
C SER A 395 10.45 19.23 8.06
N ARG A 396 10.81 19.77 9.22
CA ARG A 396 10.40 19.27 10.54
C ARG A 396 9.31 20.15 11.17
N LEU A 397 8.77 21.12 10.41
CA LEU A 397 7.74 22.02 10.90
C LEU A 397 6.49 21.21 11.29
N SER A 398 6.24 21.17 12.60
CA SER A 398 5.04 20.55 13.16
C SER A 398 3.88 21.54 13.14
N LYS A 399 2.65 21.00 13.15
CA LYS A 399 1.44 21.79 13.33
C LYS A 399 1.42 22.54 14.67
N LEU A 400 2.01 21.94 15.73
CA LEU A 400 2.20 22.61 17.01
C LEU A 400 3.05 23.89 16.85
N THR A 401 4.20 23.79 16.19
CA THR A 401 5.08 24.95 15.93
C THR A 401 4.39 26.00 15.07
N PHE A 402 3.66 25.59 14.04
CA PHE A 402 2.87 26.50 13.20
C PHE A 402 1.82 27.28 14.02
N LEU A 403 1.06 26.60 14.87
CA LEU A 403 0.04 27.25 15.71
C LEU A 403 0.63 28.29 16.67
N LYS A 404 1.77 27.98 17.30
CA LYS A 404 2.49 28.92 18.17
C LYS A 404 2.92 30.17 17.39
N ASN A 405 3.46 29.99 16.18
CA ASN A 405 3.84 31.11 15.31
C ASN A 405 2.63 31.99 14.94
N CYS A 406 1.45 31.40 14.70
CA CYS A 406 0.22 32.14 14.43
C CYS A 406 -0.22 32.98 15.64
N GLU A 407 -0.14 32.42 16.85
CA GLU A 407 -0.45 33.14 18.09
C GLU A 407 0.52 34.32 18.32
N ASP A 408 1.82 34.11 18.13
CA ASP A 408 2.84 35.16 18.23
C ASP A 408 2.60 36.31 17.22
N GLN A 409 2.22 35.97 15.98
CA GLN A 409 1.90 36.94 14.95
C GLN A 409 0.62 37.74 15.28
N ALA A 410 -0.41 37.07 15.80
CA ALA A 410 -1.63 37.73 16.25
C ALA A 410 -1.37 38.69 17.42
N ALA A 411 -0.54 38.28 18.38
CA ALA A 411 -0.13 39.12 19.50
C ALA A 411 0.65 40.36 19.03
N ALA A 412 1.59 40.19 18.09
CA ALA A 412 2.35 41.31 17.51
C ALA A 412 1.46 42.28 16.72
N ALA A 413 0.49 41.78 15.95
CA ALA A 413 -0.47 42.60 15.21
C ALA A 413 -1.40 43.40 16.14
N GLY A 414 -1.83 42.80 17.26
CA GLY A 414 -2.62 43.50 18.29
C GLY A 414 -1.85 44.62 18.99
N LEU A 415 -0.54 44.45 19.22
CA LEU A 415 0.34 45.49 19.76
C LEU A 415 0.57 46.63 18.75
N ALA A 416 0.64 46.35 17.45
CA ALA A 416 0.83 47.36 16.41
C ALA A 416 -0.43 48.20 16.10
N GLN A 417 -1.63 47.72 16.43
CA GLN A 417 -2.87 48.50 16.32
C GLN A 417 -3.21 49.31 17.59
N GLY A 418 -2.50 49.07 18.69
CA GLY A 418 -2.71 49.70 19.99
C GLY A 418 -1.68 50.77 20.39
N GLY A 419 -0.74 51.11 19.49
CA GLY A 419 0.23 52.21 19.66
C GLY A 419 0.07 53.23 18.55
#